data_AF-A0A3C0M9B0-F1
#
_entry.id   AF-A0A3C0M9B0-F1
#
_cell.length_a   1.000
_cell.length_b   1.000
_cell.length_c   1.000
_cell.angle_alpha   90.00
_cell.angle_beta   90.00
_cell.angle_gamma   90.00
#
_symmetry.space_group_name_H-M   'P 1'
#
loop_
_entity.id
_entity.type
_entity.pdbx_description
1 polymer ?
#
loop_
_entity_poly.entity_id
_entity_poly.type
_entity_poly.pdbx_seq_one_letter_code
_entity_poly.pdbx_strand_id
1 'polypeptide(L)' 'MTAVQSRYVGADDDGIRLDRWFKRHFPALGHGMLEKLLRTGQVRVDGGRVKANHRLEKGQLIRVPPFPTGEGRPK' A
#
# COMPACT_ATOMS: atom_id res chain seq x y z
N MET A 1 16.33 -8.81 -7.81
CA MET A 1 15.41 -9.24 -6.74
C MET A 1 14.76 -8.00 -6.18
N THR A 2 13.53 -7.71 -6.57
CA THR A 2 12.87 -6.48 -6.14
C THR A 2 12.26 -6.73 -4.76
N ALA A 3 12.76 -6.03 -3.74
CA ALA A 3 12.42 -6.30 -2.35
C ALA A 3 11.01 -5.82 -2.03
N VAL A 4 10.21 -6.69 -1.41
CA VAL A 4 8.92 -6.33 -0.82
C VAL A 4 9.19 -5.45 0.40
N GLN A 5 8.49 -4.33 0.51
CA GLN A 5 8.59 -3.42 1.65
C GLN A 5 7.39 -3.61 2.57
N SER A 6 7.58 -3.39 3.87
CA SER A 6 6.47 -3.35 4.83
C SER A 6 6.46 -1.99 5.52
N ARG A 7 5.29 -1.35 5.61
CA ARG A 7 5.08 0.00 6.15
C ARG A 7 4.02 -0.08 7.24
N TYR A 8 4.30 0.51 8.40
CA TYR A 8 3.31 0.64 9.47
C TYR A 8 2.41 1.84 9.24
N VAL A 9 1.14 1.72 9.61
CA VAL A 9 0.18 2.83 9.64
C VAL A 9 0.48 3.72 10.85
N GLY A 10 0.83 4.97 10.59
CA GLY A 10 1.06 5.99 11.62
C GLY A 10 -0.25 6.58 12.14
N ALA A 11 -0.17 7.41 13.19
CA ALA A 11 -1.34 8.10 13.74
C ALA A 11 -2.01 9.06 12.73
N ASP A 12 -1.22 9.69 11.84
CA ASP A 12 -1.73 10.58 10.78
C ASP A 12 -2.46 9.85 9.65
N ASP A 13 -2.37 8.53 9.64
CA ASP A 13 -2.99 7.64 8.66
C ASP A 13 -4.09 6.77 9.30
N ASP A 14 -4.44 7.03 10.57
CA ASP A 14 -5.51 6.32 11.26
C ASP A 14 -6.88 6.69 10.68
N GLY A 15 -7.70 5.68 10.41
CA GLY A 15 -9.03 5.83 9.84
C GLY A 15 -9.07 6.19 8.35
N ILE A 16 -7.92 6.40 7.69
CA ILE A 16 -7.87 6.72 6.26
C ILE A 16 -8.03 5.47 5.41
N ARG A 17 -8.58 5.63 4.21
CA ARG A 17 -8.72 4.51 3.28
C ARG A 17 -7.37 4.12 2.68
N LEU A 18 -7.19 2.82 2.43
CA LEU A 18 -5.99 2.25 1.82
C LEU A 18 -5.63 2.92 0.49
N ASP A 19 -6.63 3.19 -0.37
CA ASP A 19 -6.41 3.91 -1.63
C ASP A 19 -5.87 5.32 -1.44
N ARG A 20 -6.39 6.06 -0.47
CA ARG A 20 -5.88 7.39 -0.12
C ARG A 20 -4.49 7.32 0.49
N TRP A 21 -4.23 6.33 1.34
CA TRP A 21 -2.92 6.08 1.91
C TRP A 21 -1.89 5.85 0.79
N PHE A 22 -2.19 4.96 -0.14
CA PHE A 22 -1.32 4.72 -1.29
C PHE A 22 -1.16 5.96 -2.16
N LYS A 23 -2.22 6.75 -2.39
CA LYS A 23 -2.10 8.00 -3.16
C LYS A 23 -1.23 9.05 -2.44
N ARG A 24 -1.25 9.09 -1.10
CA ARG A 24 -0.44 10.01 -0.28
C ARG A 24 1.03 9.61 -0.26
N HIS A 25 1.31 8.32 -0.09
CA HIS A 25 2.68 7.77 0.04
C HIS A 25 3.32 7.43 -1.32
N PHE A 26 2.51 7.12 -2.33
CA PHE A 26 2.92 6.73 -3.67
C PHE A 26 2.04 7.45 -4.72
N PRO A 27 2.21 8.77 -4.90
CA PRO A 27 1.37 9.56 -5.81
C PRO A 27 1.44 9.11 -7.28
N ALA A 28 2.56 8.48 -7.68
CA ALA A 28 2.72 7.91 -9.01
C ALA A 28 2.02 6.53 -9.19
N LEU A 29 1.45 5.94 -8.13
CA LEU A 29 0.63 4.73 -8.22
C LEU A 29 -0.83 5.11 -8.51
N GLY A 30 -1.27 4.86 -9.75
CA GLY A 30 -2.67 5.05 -10.14
C GLY A 30 -3.63 4.05 -9.48
N HIS A 31 -4.90 4.45 -9.33
CA HIS A 31 -5.94 3.63 -8.69
C HIS A 31 -6.12 2.25 -9.36
N GLY A 32 -6.10 2.18 -10.70
CA GLY A 32 -6.22 0.90 -11.41
C GLY A 32 -5.07 -0.08 -11.16
N MET A 33 -3.85 0.45 -10.98
CA MET A 33 -2.69 -0.38 -10.61
C MET A 33 -2.80 -0.87 -9.17
N LEU A 34 -3.21 -0.01 -8.23
CA LEU A 34 -3.48 -0.41 -6.85
C LEU A 34 -4.54 -1.53 -6.78
N GLU A 35 -5.66 -1.36 -7.48
CA GLU A 35 -6.70 -2.40 -7.58
C GLU A 35 -6.15 -3.72 -8.12
N LYS A 36 -5.28 -3.67 -9.14
CA LYS A 36 -4.59 -4.87 -9.67
C LYS A 36 -3.69 -5.52 -8.61
N LEU A 37 -2.94 -4.73 -7.84
CA LEU A 37 -2.05 -5.24 -6.78
C LEU A 37 -2.85 -5.88 -5.63
N LEU A 38 -4.00 -5.29 -5.27
CA LEU A 38 -4.91 -5.85 -4.27
C LEU A 38 -5.57 -7.14 -4.74
N ARG A 39 -6.06 -7.17 -5.99
CA ARG A 39 -6.67 -8.36 -6.60
C ARG A 39 -5.70 -9.53 -6.73
N THR A 40 -4.44 -9.25 -7.04
CA THR A 40 -3.38 -10.27 -7.11
C THR A 40 -2.86 -10.68 -5.72
N GLY A 41 -3.26 -9.98 -4.66
CA GLY A 41 -2.82 -10.24 -3.29
C GLY A 41 -1.37 -9.89 -3.02
N GLN A 42 -0.79 -9.02 -3.85
CA GLN A 42 0.57 -8.52 -3.67
C GLN A 42 0.63 -7.47 -2.55
N VAL A 43 -0.41 -6.64 -2.43
CA VAL A 43 -0.63 -5.77 -1.26
C VAL A 43 -1.45 -6.52 -0.22
N ARG A 44 -1.00 -6.47 1.03
CA ARG A 44 -1.67 -7.07 2.18
C ARG A 44 -1.64 -6.12 3.36
N VAL A 45 -2.66 -6.17 4.22
CA VAL A 45 -2.70 -5.45 5.50
C VAL A 45 -2.79 -6.51 6.59
N ASP A 46 -1.83 -6.51 7.52
CA ASP A 46 -1.68 -7.53 8.58
C ASP A 46 -1.71 -8.97 8.05
N GLY A 47 -1.18 -9.17 6.83
CA GLY A 47 -1.20 -10.47 6.15
C GLY A 47 -2.53 -10.84 5.48
N GLY A 48 -3.60 -10.07 5.69
CA GLY A 48 -4.90 -10.23 5.07
C GLY A 48 -5.03 -9.56 3.69
N ARG A 49 -5.94 -10.09 2.85
CA ARG A 49 -6.38 -9.42 1.62
C ARG A 49 -7.45 -8.39 1.99
N VAL A 50 -7.26 -7.16 1.51
CA VAL A 50 -8.17 -6.04 1.76
C VAL A 50 -8.58 -5.36 0.46
N LYS A 51 -9.69 -4.63 0.49
CA LYS A 51 -10.16 -3.81 -0.63
C LYS A 51 -9.55 -2.41 -0.57
N ALA A 52 -9.55 -1.68 -1.68
CA ALA A 52 -8.98 -0.33 -1.75
C ALA A 52 -9.70 0.67 -0.82
N ASN A 53 -10.98 0.44 -0.52
CA ASN A 53 -11.77 1.24 0.41
C ASN A 53 -11.61 0.83 1.89
N HIS A 54 -10.77 -0.16 2.21
CA HIS A 54 -10.50 -0.58 3.58
C HIS A 54 -9.93 0.60 4.37
N ARG A 55 -10.47 0.84 5.57
CA ARG A 55 -9.95 1.85 6.48
C ARG A 55 -8.81 1.25 7.28
N LEU A 56 -7.69 1.94 7.24
CA LEU A 56 -6.51 1.58 7.99
C LEU A 56 -6.65 2.01 9.44
N GLU A 57 -6.05 1.23 10.32
CA GLU A 57 -5.94 1.54 11.74
C GLU A 57 -4.47 1.73 12.12
N LYS A 58 -4.19 2.63 13.05
CA LYS A 58 -2.84 2.84 13.57
C LYS A 58 -2.23 1.51 14.04
N GLY A 59 -0.99 1.26 13.62
CA GLY A 59 -0.24 0.06 14.00
C GLY A 59 -0.40 -1.12 13.05
N GLN A 60 -1.34 -1.06 12.09
CA GLN A 60 -1.44 -2.08 11.05
C GLN A 60 -0.20 -2.09 10.15
N LEU A 61 0.16 -3.27 9.65
CA LEU A 61 1.29 -3.48 8.76
C LEU A 61 0.84 -3.66 7.31
N ILE A 62 1.22 -2.71 6.46
CA ILE A 62 0.95 -2.74 5.02
C ILE A 62 2.15 -3.33 4.30
N ARG A 63 1.93 -4.46 3.62
CA ARG A 63 2.88 -5.05 2.68
C ARG A 63 2.75 -4.35 1.34
N VAL A 64 3.84 -3.75 0.89
CA VAL A 64 3.96 -3.02 -0.38
C VAL A 64 4.87 -3.83 -1.30
N PRO A 65 4.34 -4.40 -2.40
CA PRO A 65 5.17 -5.12 -3.35
C PRO A 65 6.01 -4.13 -4.17
N PRO A 66 7.11 -4.60 -4.75
CA PRO A 66 7.82 -3.83 -5.74
C PRO A 66 6.95 -3.63 -6.98
N PHE A 67 6.64 -2.39 -7.32
CA PHE A 67 5.91 -2.03 -8.53
C PHE A 67 6.73 -1.04 -9.37
N PRO A 68 6.52 -0.99 -10.70
CA PRO A 68 7.14 -0.01 -11.59
C PRO A 68 6.47 1.36 -11.36
N THR A 69 6.66 1.90 -10.17
CA THR A 69 6.44 3.31 -9.89
C THR A 69 7.81 3.95 -10.06
N GLY A 70 7.88 5.06 -10.79
CA GLY A 70 9.15 5.75 -11.07
C GLY A 70 9.98 6.14 -9.83
N GLU A 71 9.45 5.91 -8.63
CA GLU A 71 10.10 6.14 -7.34
C GLU A 71 10.12 4.83 -6.56
N GLY A 72 11.26 4.14 -6.58
CA GLY A 72 11.40 2.82 -5.96
C GLY A 72 12.77 2.16 -6.07
N ARG A 73 13.82 2.91 -6.42
CA ARG A 73 15.20 2.51 -6.11
C ARG A 73 15.72 3.48 -5.05
N PRO A 74 16.00 3.05 -3.81
CA PRO A 74 17.02 3.75 -3.05
C PRO A 74 18.34 3.50 -3.80
N LYS A 75 19.03 4.59 -4.17
CA LYS A 75 20.44 4.53 -4.58
C LYS A 75 21.30 4.45 -3.32
#